data_AF-A0A821YSB4-F1
#
_entry.id   AF-A0A821YSB4-F1
#
_cell.length_a   1.000
_cell.length_b   1.000
_cell.length_c   1.000
_cell.angle_alpha   90.00
_cell.angle_beta   90.00
_cell.angle_gamma   90.00
#
_symmetry.space_group_name_H-M   'P 1'
#
loop_
_entity.id
_entity.type
_entity.pdbx_description
1 polymer ?
#
loop_
_entity_poly.entity_id
_entity_poly.type
_entity_poly.pdbx_seq_one_letter_code
_entity_poly.pdbx_strand_id
1 'polypeptide(L)'
;TTPGVDVSSANEYVMYYIYLAFTNCLHLLRPQRVPGFAFAWLEIVAHRTFMSRLLLSSGRFIRQTHNMYALLLVDALRLVTPFIRSGEHAQSFQVYFKGILKTFMLLLHDFPEFLCEHYYQFCDALPLIAHQLRNIVLSAFPKHMRCPDPFLVNFKVDMLNDISIVPVIAYNFSQNIQPPKFKQNLDSYLRTRAPVTFLSELRSYLQQGADPGSHYNIRMLNALVLYVATQALSTLNNKTNGQPLMSSITHSAHMDIFQNLAVDLDTEGRYIFLNAMANHLRYPNTHTHYFSYTLLYLFAEANSEALQEQIVRVLLERLVANRPHPWGLLITFLELVRNPNLKLWSREFMSISPDVKRLLTTLTRGFPHIPNAPLGTQQQQQTAIVKP
;
A
#
# COMPACT_ATOMS: atom_id res chain seq x y z
N THR A 1 -30.77 -23.97 -40.11
CA THR A 1 -30.84 -23.41 -38.74
C THR A 1 -29.44 -23.04 -38.31
N THR A 2 -28.98 -21.84 -38.69
CA THR A 2 -27.78 -21.24 -38.12
C THR A 2 -27.99 -21.01 -36.63
N PRO A 3 -27.10 -21.47 -35.74
CA PRO A 3 -27.24 -21.18 -34.32
C PRO A 3 -27.13 -19.66 -34.19
N GLY A 4 -28.17 -19.04 -33.61
CA GLY A 4 -28.17 -17.61 -33.36
C GLY A 4 -26.92 -17.25 -32.58
N VAL A 5 -26.02 -16.48 -33.21
CA VAL A 5 -24.95 -15.82 -32.48
C VAL A 5 -25.67 -14.90 -31.49
N ASP A 6 -25.56 -15.23 -30.20
CA ASP A 6 -26.22 -14.51 -29.11
C ASP A 6 -25.96 -13.01 -29.26
N VAL A 7 -27.00 -12.24 -29.63
CA VAL A 7 -26.91 -10.79 -29.87
C VAL A 7 -26.36 -10.04 -28.66
N SER A 8 -26.60 -10.57 -27.45
CA SER A 8 -26.01 -10.11 -26.20
C SER A 8 -24.47 -10.21 -26.20
N SER A 9 -23.93 -11.35 -26.62
CA SER A 9 -22.48 -11.58 -26.69
C SER A 9 -21.82 -10.65 -27.71
N ALA A 10 -22.43 -10.45 -28.89
CA ALA A 10 -21.91 -9.55 -29.92
C ALA A 10 -21.83 -8.10 -29.43
N ASN A 11 -22.83 -7.66 -28.66
CA ASN A 11 -22.84 -6.31 -28.06
C ASN A 11 -21.75 -6.13 -26.99
N GLU A 12 -21.45 -7.17 -26.20
CA GLU A 12 -20.34 -7.13 -25.22
C GLU A 12 -18.98 -6.90 -25.89
N TYR A 13 -18.71 -7.58 -27.02
CA TYR A 13 -17.45 -7.36 -27.77
C TYR A 13 -17.36 -5.95 -28.32
N VAL A 14 -18.43 -5.43 -28.91
CA VAL A 14 -18.45 -4.06 -29.46
C VAL A 14 -18.16 -3.05 -28.36
N MET A 15 -18.82 -3.17 -27.21
CA MET A 15 -18.57 -2.28 -26.06
C MET A 15 -17.14 -2.42 -25.54
N TYR A 16 -16.61 -3.64 -25.44
CA TYR A 16 -15.23 -3.87 -25.06
C TYR A 16 -14.23 -3.16 -25.99
N TYR A 17 -14.41 -3.26 -27.31
CA TYR A 17 -13.53 -2.58 -28.27
C TYR A 17 -13.65 -1.05 -28.22
N ILE A 18 -14.85 -0.53 -27.94
CA ILE A 18 -15.04 0.90 -27.67
C ILE A 18 -14.22 1.32 -26.44
N TYR A 19 -14.35 0.60 -25.32
CA TYR A 19 -13.59 0.90 -24.11
C TYR A 19 -12.08 0.82 -24.33
N LEU A 20 -11.62 -0.20 -25.07
CA LEU A 20 -10.22 -0.35 -25.43
C LEU A 20 -9.72 0.83 -26.28
N ALA A 21 -10.48 1.25 -27.29
CA ALA A 21 -10.11 2.36 -28.16
C ALA A 21 -9.98 3.69 -27.39
N PHE A 22 -10.97 4.02 -26.54
CA PHE A 22 -10.92 5.23 -25.70
C PHE A 22 -9.79 5.17 -24.68
N THR A 23 -9.58 4.02 -24.03
CA THR A 23 -8.48 3.84 -23.07
C THR A 23 -7.13 4.01 -23.75
N ASN A 24 -6.91 3.37 -24.90
CA ASN A 24 -5.66 3.50 -25.65
C ASN A 24 -5.41 4.94 -26.09
N CYS A 25 -6.44 5.64 -26.57
CA CYS A 25 -6.35 7.06 -26.92
C CYS A 25 -5.93 7.91 -25.71
N LEU A 26 -6.60 7.74 -24.57
CA LEU A 26 -6.27 8.47 -23.34
C LEU A 26 -4.88 8.12 -22.80
N HIS A 27 -4.45 6.86 -22.89
CA HIS A 27 -3.10 6.45 -22.50
C HIS A 27 -2.02 7.09 -23.39
N LEU A 28 -2.26 7.18 -24.70
CA LEU A 28 -1.36 7.87 -25.63
C LEU A 28 -1.29 9.37 -25.34
N LEU A 29 -2.43 9.98 -24.96
CA LEU A 29 -2.59 11.38 -24.59
C LEU A 29 -2.32 11.65 -23.09
N ARG A 30 -1.69 10.72 -22.37
CA ARG A 30 -1.46 10.85 -20.94
C ARG A 30 -0.74 12.17 -20.59
N PRO A 31 -0.98 12.75 -19.40
CA PRO A 31 -0.48 14.06 -19.05
C PRO A 31 1.05 14.24 -19.14
N GLN A 32 1.84 13.17 -18.98
CA GLN A 32 3.30 13.22 -19.16
C GLN A 32 3.74 13.43 -20.61
N ARG A 33 2.89 13.09 -21.58
CA ARG A 33 3.15 13.28 -23.01
C ARG A 33 2.52 14.56 -23.54
N VAL A 34 1.33 14.92 -23.05
CA VAL A 34 0.61 16.12 -23.47
C VAL A 34 0.22 16.97 -22.24
N PRO A 35 1.18 17.69 -21.62
CA PRO A 35 0.93 18.42 -20.36
C PRO A 35 -0.18 19.48 -20.48
N GLY A 36 -0.29 20.15 -21.63
CA GLY A 36 -1.33 21.15 -21.88
C GLY A 36 -2.76 20.59 -21.86
N PHE A 37 -2.92 19.27 -22.02
CA PHE A 37 -4.21 18.59 -21.96
C PHE A 37 -4.50 17.96 -20.58
N ALA A 38 -3.60 18.09 -19.60
CA ALA A 38 -3.68 17.36 -18.33
C ALA A 38 -5.01 17.55 -17.59
N PHE A 39 -5.50 18.78 -17.46
CA PHE A 39 -6.75 19.07 -16.74
C PHE A 39 -7.97 18.43 -17.42
N ALA A 40 -8.14 18.65 -18.72
CA ALA A 40 -9.24 18.06 -19.49
C ALA A 40 -9.13 16.52 -19.53
N TRP A 41 -7.92 15.99 -19.62
CA TRP A 41 -7.66 14.55 -19.54
C TRP A 41 -8.14 13.97 -18.20
N LEU A 42 -7.82 14.63 -17.08
CA LEU A 42 -8.24 14.19 -15.76
C LEU A 42 -9.76 14.30 -15.59
N GLU A 43 -10.39 15.34 -16.11
CA GLU A 43 -11.84 15.48 -16.12
C GLU A 43 -12.53 14.32 -16.85
N ILE A 44 -12.00 13.89 -18.00
CA ILE A 44 -12.52 12.73 -18.74
C ILE A 44 -12.35 11.44 -17.92
N VAL A 45 -11.15 11.20 -17.38
CA VAL A 45 -10.86 9.99 -16.60
C VAL A 45 -11.68 9.94 -15.30
N ALA A 46 -11.90 11.10 -14.67
CA ALA A 46 -12.69 11.21 -13.45
C ALA A 46 -14.21 11.33 -13.72
N HIS A 47 -14.64 11.39 -14.98
CA HIS A 47 -16.04 11.57 -15.31
C HIS A 47 -16.87 10.36 -14.87
N ARG A 48 -17.98 10.61 -14.14
CA ARG A 48 -18.84 9.56 -13.55
C ARG A 48 -19.28 8.49 -14.56
N THR A 49 -19.57 8.88 -15.79
CA THR A 49 -20.02 7.95 -16.84
C THR A 49 -18.87 7.11 -17.36
N PHE A 50 -17.68 7.69 -17.51
CA PHE A 50 -16.52 6.95 -17.98
C PHE A 50 -16.09 5.90 -16.93
N MET A 51 -16.01 6.33 -15.68
CA MET A 51 -15.72 5.47 -14.53
C MET A 51 -16.76 4.35 -14.39
N SER A 52 -18.06 4.66 -14.37
CA SER A 52 -19.10 3.64 -14.18
C SER A 52 -19.17 2.64 -15.32
N ARG A 53 -18.93 3.08 -16.58
CA ARG A 53 -18.94 2.16 -17.74
C ARG A 53 -17.81 1.15 -17.71
N LEU A 54 -16.62 1.55 -17.25
CA LEU A 54 -15.47 0.64 -17.11
C LEU A 54 -15.57 -0.23 -15.86
N LEU A 55 -16.04 0.32 -14.73
CA LEU A 55 -16.02 -0.38 -13.43
C LEU A 55 -17.26 -1.23 -13.16
N LEU A 56 -18.43 -0.86 -13.72
CA LEU A 56 -19.68 -1.64 -13.61
C LEU A 56 -19.91 -2.53 -14.85
N SER A 57 -18.91 -2.70 -15.72
CA SER A 57 -19.02 -3.61 -16.85
C SER A 57 -19.25 -5.04 -16.33
N SER A 58 -20.33 -5.67 -16.79
CA SER A 58 -20.60 -7.08 -16.53
C SER A 58 -20.01 -7.98 -17.61
N GLY A 59 -19.95 -9.28 -17.33
CA GLY A 59 -19.56 -10.29 -18.30
C GLY A 59 -18.06 -10.57 -18.32
N ARG A 60 -17.59 -11.15 -19.43
CA ARG A 60 -16.27 -11.79 -19.50
C ARG A 60 -15.07 -10.83 -19.52
N PHE A 61 -15.32 -9.54 -19.70
CA PHE A 61 -14.29 -8.51 -19.85
C PHE A 61 -14.05 -7.67 -18.59
N ILE A 62 -14.71 -8.00 -17.47
CA ILE A 62 -14.64 -7.20 -16.22
C ILE A 62 -13.21 -6.93 -15.75
N ARG A 63 -12.34 -7.94 -15.79
CA ARG A 63 -10.94 -7.78 -15.36
C ARG A 63 -10.16 -6.87 -16.32
N GLN A 64 -10.43 -6.98 -17.61
CA GLN A 64 -9.76 -6.21 -18.65
C GLN A 64 -10.16 -4.73 -18.57
N THR A 65 -11.44 -4.41 -18.39
CA THR A 65 -11.93 -3.03 -18.26
C THR A 65 -11.47 -2.39 -16.95
N HIS A 66 -11.39 -3.14 -15.85
CA HIS A 66 -10.78 -2.66 -14.61
C HIS A 66 -9.29 -2.37 -14.79
N ASN A 67 -8.53 -3.27 -15.43
CA ASN A 67 -7.12 -3.04 -15.75
C ASN A 67 -6.91 -1.82 -16.66
N MET A 68 -7.80 -1.59 -17.63
CA MET A 68 -7.80 -0.40 -18.48
C MET A 68 -7.95 0.88 -17.65
N TYR A 69 -8.92 0.92 -16.74
CA TYR A 69 -9.12 2.09 -15.89
C TYR A 69 -7.95 2.30 -14.91
N ALA A 70 -7.43 1.22 -14.34
CA ALA A 70 -6.30 1.28 -13.44
C ALA A 70 -5.02 1.78 -14.12
N LEU A 71 -4.79 1.44 -15.40
CA LEU A 71 -3.71 1.99 -16.21
C LEU A 71 -3.79 3.52 -16.28
N LEU A 72 -4.98 4.06 -16.58
CA LEU A 72 -5.19 5.51 -16.65
C LEU A 72 -4.94 6.15 -15.28
N LEU A 73 -5.43 5.58 -14.19
CA LEU A 73 -5.15 6.10 -12.85
C LEU A 73 -3.64 6.09 -12.54
N VAL A 74 -2.91 5.03 -12.93
CA VAL A 74 -1.45 4.99 -12.80
C VAL A 74 -0.77 6.09 -13.61
N ASP A 75 -1.25 6.40 -14.82
CA ASP A 75 -0.76 7.55 -15.59
C ASP A 75 -1.01 8.87 -14.86
N ALA A 76 -2.18 9.06 -14.25
CA ALA A 76 -2.46 10.25 -13.44
C ALA A 76 -1.49 10.38 -12.26
N LEU A 77 -1.24 9.28 -11.54
CA LEU A 77 -0.33 9.24 -10.39
C LEU A 77 1.12 9.53 -10.79
N ARG A 78 1.59 8.92 -11.88
CA ARG A 78 2.97 9.11 -12.37
C ARG A 78 3.25 10.55 -12.77
N LEU A 79 2.25 11.33 -13.19
CA LEU A 79 2.45 12.75 -13.49
C LEU A 79 2.83 13.51 -12.22
N VAL A 80 2.13 13.26 -11.12
CA VAL A 80 2.30 14.02 -9.87
C VAL A 80 3.51 13.57 -9.05
N THR A 81 4.02 12.35 -9.26
CA THR A 81 5.17 11.80 -8.53
C THR A 81 6.39 12.74 -8.44
N PRO A 82 6.95 13.30 -9.53
CA PRO A 82 8.09 14.21 -9.44
C PRO A 82 7.78 15.53 -8.72
N PHE A 83 6.56 16.06 -8.87
CA PHE A 83 6.12 17.28 -8.20
C PHE A 83 5.93 17.08 -6.69
N ILE A 84 5.39 15.92 -6.29
CA ILE A 84 5.30 15.56 -4.87
C ILE A 84 6.71 15.44 -4.27
N ARG A 85 7.64 14.76 -4.96
CA ARG A 85 9.04 14.60 -4.51
C ARG A 85 9.78 15.91 -4.32
N SER A 86 9.54 16.89 -5.19
CA SER A 86 10.17 18.21 -5.13
C SER A 86 9.49 19.19 -4.17
N GLY A 87 8.33 18.83 -3.60
CA GLY A 87 7.55 19.75 -2.78
C GLY A 87 6.95 20.90 -3.59
N GLU A 88 6.43 20.60 -4.78
CA GLU A 88 5.84 21.61 -5.65
C GLU A 88 4.64 22.31 -4.99
N HIS A 89 4.58 23.64 -5.14
CA HIS A 89 3.58 24.50 -4.52
C HIS A 89 2.80 25.36 -5.52
N ALA A 90 3.09 25.28 -6.81
CA ALA A 90 2.37 26.00 -7.85
C ALA A 90 0.85 25.79 -7.77
N GLN A 91 0.08 26.87 -7.97
CA GLN A 91 -1.39 26.82 -7.90
C GLN A 91 -1.99 25.81 -8.88
N SER A 92 -1.43 25.68 -10.08
CA SER A 92 -1.85 24.70 -11.08
C SER A 92 -1.68 23.26 -10.58
N PHE A 93 -0.54 22.95 -9.96
CA PHE A 93 -0.30 21.66 -9.34
C PHE A 93 -1.28 21.39 -8.21
N GLN A 94 -1.53 22.35 -7.31
CA GLN A 94 -2.47 22.19 -6.21
C GLN A 94 -3.90 21.88 -6.69
N VAL A 95 -4.38 22.58 -7.73
CA VAL A 95 -5.70 22.33 -8.33
C VAL A 95 -5.75 20.94 -8.95
N TYR A 96 -4.74 20.56 -9.72
CA TYR A 96 -4.67 19.25 -10.38
C TYR A 96 -4.60 18.11 -9.36
N PHE A 97 -3.73 18.24 -8.34
CA PHE A 97 -3.57 17.24 -7.28
C PHE A 97 -4.84 17.09 -6.44
N LYS A 98 -5.55 18.19 -6.16
CA LYS A 98 -6.87 18.16 -5.53
C LYS A 98 -7.89 17.39 -6.38
N GLY A 99 -7.80 17.50 -7.71
CA GLY A 99 -8.56 16.68 -8.65
C GLY A 99 -8.29 15.18 -8.45
N ILE A 100 -7.02 14.78 -8.43
CA ILE A 100 -6.63 13.38 -8.16
C ILE A 100 -7.16 12.89 -6.81
N LEU A 101 -6.98 13.67 -5.73
CA LEU A 101 -7.48 13.31 -4.41
C LEU A 101 -9.00 13.07 -4.42
N LYS A 102 -9.76 13.96 -5.08
CA LYS A 102 -11.22 13.79 -5.23
C LYS A 102 -11.58 12.54 -6.02
N THR A 103 -10.87 12.24 -7.11
CA THR A 103 -11.10 11.02 -7.90
C THR A 103 -10.87 9.77 -7.07
N PHE A 104 -9.78 9.70 -6.31
CA PHE A 104 -9.50 8.55 -5.44
C PHE A 104 -10.45 8.44 -4.24
N MET A 105 -10.91 9.57 -3.67
CA MET A 105 -11.95 9.56 -2.65
C MET A 105 -13.31 9.07 -3.19
N LEU A 106 -13.67 9.47 -4.41
CA LEU A 106 -14.87 8.96 -5.09
C LEU A 106 -14.76 7.46 -5.31
N LEU A 107 -13.62 6.97 -5.80
CA LEU A 107 -13.35 5.54 -5.96
C LEU A 107 -13.44 4.78 -4.64
N LEU A 108 -12.92 5.35 -3.55
CA LEU A 108 -13.02 4.77 -2.22
C LEU A 108 -14.47 4.62 -1.76
N HIS A 109 -15.32 5.59 -2.07
CA HIS A 109 -16.73 5.55 -1.69
C HIS A 109 -17.56 4.62 -2.59
N ASP A 110 -17.46 4.80 -3.91
CA ASP A 110 -18.34 4.13 -4.87
C ASP A 110 -17.82 2.76 -5.32
N PHE A 111 -16.50 2.58 -5.40
CA PHE A 111 -15.83 1.39 -5.96
C PHE A 111 -14.64 0.88 -5.11
N PRO A 112 -14.82 0.67 -3.78
CA PRO A 112 -13.72 0.28 -2.90
C PRO A 112 -13.10 -1.07 -3.28
N GLU A 113 -13.87 -2.04 -3.80
CA GLU A 113 -13.34 -3.34 -4.26
C GLU A 113 -12.30 -3.17 -5.38
N PHE A 114 -12.55 -2.27 -6.33
CA PHE A 114 -11.60 -1.95 -7.40
C PHE A 114 -10.28 -1.42 -6.82
N LEU A 115 -10.33 -0.50 -5.85
CA LEU A 115 -9.14 -0.03 -5.15
C LEU A 115 -8.46 -1.16 -4.35
N CYS A 116 -9.23 -2.05 -3.72
CA CYS A 116 -8.71 -3.18 -2.96
C CYS A 116 -7.86 -4.11 -3.83
N GLU A 117 -8.35 -4.44 -5.02
CA GLU A 117 -7.70 -5.38 -5.94
C GLU A 117 -6.49 -4.75 -6.64
N HIS A 118 -6.55 -3.46 -6.95
CA HIS A 118 -5.51 -2.75 -7.71
C HIS A 118 -4.57 -1.90 -6.84
N TYR A 119 -4.69 -1.96 -5.50
CA TYR A 119 -3.91 -1.13 -4.58
C TYR A 119 -2.41 -1.18 -4.82
N TYR A 120 -1.89 -2.36 -5.19
CA TYR A 120 -0.46 -2.63 -5.30
C TYR A 120 0.18 -1.71 -6.35
N GLN A 121 -0.37 -1.67 -7.57
CA GLN A 121 0.17 -0.84 -8.65
C GLN A 121 -0.02 0.67 -8.40
N PHE A 122 -1.06 1.07 -7.66
CA PHE A 122 -1.22 2.45 -7.24
C PHE A 122 -0.15 2.84 -6.21
N CYS A 123 0.13 1.97 -5.23
CA CYS A 123 1.19 2.21 -4.26
C CYS A 123 2.58 2.24 -4.92
N ASP A 124 2.84 1.36 -5.89
CA ASP A 124 4.08 1.34 -6.70
C ASP A 124 4.26 2.61 -7.55
N ALA A 125 3.16 3.25 -7.97
CA ALA A 125 3.23 4.50 -8.74
C ALA A 125 3.48 5.73 -7.86
N LEU A 126 3.18 5.65 -6.56
CA LEU A 126 3.24 6.76 -5.62
C LEU A 126 4.62 6.88 -4.94
N PRO A 127 5.17 8.10 -4.78
CA PRO A 127 6.38 8.28 -3.97
C PRO A 127 6.08 8.01 -2.49
N LEU A 128 7.10 7.61 -1.71
CA LEU A 128 6.93 7.24 -0.30
C LEU A 128 6.29 8.34 0.55
N ILE A 129 6.59 9.60 0.26
CA ILE A 129 6.05 10.76 0.98
C ILE A 129 4.57 11.07 0.69
N ALA A 130 3.92 10.40 -0.27
CA ALA A 130 2.52 10.63 -0.64
C ALA A 130 1.53 9.97 0.33
N HIS A 131 1.68 10.23 1.64
CA HIS A 131 0.99 9.52 2.71
C HIS A 131 -0.54 9.55 2.59
N GLN A 132 -1.14 10.72 2.33
CA GLN A 132 -2.60 10.86 2.24
C GLN A 132 -3.18 10.03 1.08
N LEU A 133 -2.61 10.16 -0.12
CA LEU A 133 -3.11 9.45 -1.30
C LEU A 133 -2.92 7.94 -1.18
N ARG A 134 -1.78 7.52 -0.61
CA ARG A 134 -1.53 6.13 -0.25
C ARG A 134 -2.56 5.63 0.77
N ASN A 135 -2.88 6.42 1.79
CA ASN A 135 -3.90 6.04 2.77
C ASN A 135 -5.30 5.93 2.17
N ILE A 136 -5.69 6.82 1.25
CA ILE A 136 -6.98 6.72 0.55
C ILE A 136 -7.08 5.36 -0.15
N VAL A 137 -6.05 4.96 -0.90
CA VAL A 137 -5.99 3.66 -1.58
C VAL A 137 -6.03 2.50 -0.58
N LEU A 138 -5.22 2.56 0.47
CA LEU A 138 -5.03 1.46 1.42
C LEU A 138 -6.15 1.34 2.48
N SER A 139 -7.03 2.34 2.57
CA SER A 139 -8.23 2.31 3.43
C SER A 139 -9.43 1.68 2.74
N ALA A 140 -9.34 1.32 1.45
CA ALA A 140 -10.40 0.60 0.77
C ALA A 140 -10.55 -0.82 1.35
N PHE A 141 -11.81 -1.27 1.49
CA PHE A 141 -12.16 -2.63 1.90
C PHE A 141 -13.49 -3.07 1.26
N PRO A 142 -13.74 -4.38 1.08
CA PRO A 142 -14.98 -4.86 0.47
C PRO A 142 -16.22 -4.40 1.23
N LYS A 143 -17.27 -3.92 0.54
CA LYS A 143 -18.45 -3.29 1.18
C LYS A 143 -19.23 -4.21 2.14
N HIS A 144 -19.17 -5.52 1.92
CA HIS A 144 -19.83 -6.50 2.78
C HIS A 144 -19.08 -6.73 4.11
N MET A 145 -17.81 -6.33 4.19
CA MET A 145 -17.00 -6.47 5.39
C MET A 145 -17.29 -5.35 6.37
N ARG A 146 -17.39 -5.70 7.66
CA ARG A 146 -17.48 -4.72 8.75
C ARG A 146 -16.18 -4.76 9.54
N CYS A 147 -15.34 -3.76 9.33
CA CYS A 147 -14.11 -3.63 10.10
C CYS A 147 -14.46 -3.29 11.56
N PRO A 148 -13.96 -4.06 12.55
CA PRO A 148 -14.14 -3.72 13.96
C PRO A 148 -13.51 -2.37 14.28
N ASP A 149 -14.05 -1.64 15.25
CA ASP A 149 -13.44 -0.38 15.69
C ASP A 149 -12.07 -0.67 16.35
N PRO A 150 -10.95 -0.14 15.81
CA PRO A 150 -9.61 -0.34 16.35
C PRO A 150 -9.45 0.13 17.80
N PHE A 151 -10.30 1.06 18.27
CA PHE A 151 -10.18 1.65 19.60
C PHE A 151 -10.90 0.85 20.69
N LEU A 152 -11.62 -0.22 20.34
CA LEU A 152 -12.27 -1.10 21.31
C LEU A 152 -11.27 -1.69 22.29
N VAL A 153 -11.60 -1.60 23.58
CA VAL A 153 -10.78 -2.13 24.67
C VAL A 153 -10.86 -3.67 24.65
N ASN A 154 -9.71 -4.34 24.87
CA ASN A 154 -9.59 -5.81 24.87
C ASN A 154 -9.97 -6.49 23.54
N PHE A 155 -9.90 -5.77 22.42
CA PHE A 155 -10.13 -6.34 21.11
C PHE A 155 -9.04 -7.35 20.74
N LYS A 156 -9.43 -8.60 20.48
CA LYS A 156 -8.52 -9.67 20.05
C LYS A 156 -8.63 -9.87 18.54
N VAL A 157 -7.64 -9.37 17.81
CA VAL A 157 -7.56 -9.48 16.34
C VAL A 157 -7.60 -10.95 15.89
N ASP A 158 -6.95 -11.84 16.64
CA ASP A 158 -6.86 -13.28 16.31
C ASP A 158 -8.20 -14.02 16.32
N MET A 159 -9.26 -13.39 16.84
CA MET A 159 -10.61 -13.97 16.87
C MET A 159 -11.44 -13.64 15.62
N LEU A 160 -10.90 -12.83 14.69
CA LEU A 160 -11.59 -12.46 13.47
C LEU A 160 -11.48 -13.58 12.42
N ASN A 161 -12.61 -14.03 11.89
CA ASN A 161 -12.61 -15.02 10.80
C ASN A 161 -11.95 -14.49 9.51
N ASP A 162 -12.07 -13.18 9.26
CA ASP A 162 -11.59 -12.54 8.04
C ASP A 162 -10.06 -12.58 7.91
N ILE A 163 -9.30 -12.73 9.01
CA ILE A 163 -7.83 -12.79 8.97
C ILE A 163 -7.32 -14.06 8.28
N SER A 164 -8.18 -15.05 8.05
CA SER A 164 -7.84 -16.27 7.31
C SER A 164 -8.12 -16.15 5.80
N ILE A 165 -8.70 -15.04 5.34
CA ILE A 165 -9.02 -14.79 3.93
C ILE A 165 -7.83 -14.12 3.23
N VAL A 166 -7.37 -14.71 2.13
CA VAL A 166 -6.31 -14.14 1.28
C VAL A 166 -6.90 -13.00 0.42
N PRO A 167 -6.34 -11.78 0.47
CA PRO A 167 -6.85 -10.67 -0.32
C PRO A 167 -6.51 -10.85 -1.81
N VAL A 168 -7.42 -10.44 -2.69
CA VAL A 168 -7.19 -10.44 -4.14
C VAL A 168 -6.23 -9.32 -4.53
N ILE A 169 -5.26 -9.64 -5.40
CA ILE A 169 -4.32 -8.69 -5.98
C ILE A 169 -4.34 -8.87 -7.49
N ALA A 170 -4.85 -7.88 -8.21
CA ALA A 170 -5.03 -7.96 -9.66
C ALA A 170 -3.68 -7.86 -10.42
N TYR A 171 -2.71 -7.14 -9.86
CA TYR A 171 -1.40 -6.90 -10.44
C TYR A 171 -0.44 -8.08 -10.20
N ASN A 172 0.23 -8.54 -11.26
CA ASN A 172 1.25 -9.59 -11.15
C ASN A 172 2.57 -9.03 -10.63
N PHE A 173 2.66 -8.76 -9.34
CA PHE A 173 3.86 -8.20 -8.70
C PHE A 173 5.10 -9.09 -8.85
N SER A 174 4.92 -10.41 -8.99
CA SER A 174 6.05 -11.36 -9.14
C SER A 174 6.93 -11.07 -10.36
N GLN A 175 6.38 -10.41 -11.40
CA GLN A 175 7.14 -10.02 -12.60
C GLN A 175 8.21 -8.96 -12.31
N ASN A 176 8.07 -8.21 -11.21
CA ASN A 176 9.04 -7.20 -10.79
C ASN A 176 10.27 -7.82 -10.08
N ILE A 177 10.24 -9.13 -9.77
CA ILE A 177 11.39 -9.84 -9.18
C ILE A 177 12.36 -10.20 -10.30
N GLN A 178 13.29 -9.30 -10.55
CA GLN A 178 14.29 -9.39 -11.61
C GLN A 178 15.70 -9.33 -11.03
N PRO A 179 16.71 -9.93 -11.68
CA PRO A 179 16.62 -10.81 -12.85
C PRO A 179 16.02 -12.19 -12.50
N PRO A 180 15.65 -13.03 -13.49
CA PRO A 180 15.08 -14.36 -13.22
C PRO A 180 15.99 -15.26 -12.38
N LYS A 181 17.32 -15.11 -12.50
CA LYS A 181 18.31 -15.79 -11.67
C LYS A 181 18.15 -15.44 -10.18
N PHE A 182 17.87 -14.18 -9.86
CA PHE A 182 17.59 -13.77 -8.48
C PHE A 182 16.34 -14.46 -7.95
N LYS A 183 15.26 -14.51 -8.74
CA LYS A 183 14.04 -15.23 -8.35
C LYS A 183 14.31 -16.71 -8.09
N GLN A 184 15.08 -17.38 -8.94
CA GLN A 184 15.45 -18.80 -8.74
C GLN A 184 16.24 -19.00 -7.44
N ASN A 185 17.20 -18.12 -7.15
CA ASN A 185 17.97 -18.17 -5.91
C ASN A 185 17.10 -17.92 -4.68
N LEU A 186 16.17 -16.95 -4.75
CA LEU A 186 15.17 -16.67 -3.72
C LEU A 186 14.31 -17.90 -3.45
N ASP A 187 13.74 -18.51 -4.49
CA ASP A 187 12.91 -19.72 -4.35
C ASP A 187 13.72 -20.89 -3.76
N SER A 188 14.98 -21.03 -4.17
CA SER A 188 15.89 -22.05 -3.61
C SER A 188 16.14 -21.81 -2.13
N TYR A 189 16.44 -20.58 -1.72
CA TYR A 189 16.67 -20.22 -0.33
C TYR A 189 15.42 -20.41 0.53
N LEU A 190 14.25 -19.98 0.06
CA LEU A 190 12.97 -20.15 0.79
C LEU A 190 12.64 -21.63 1.04
N ARG A 191 13.01 -22.52 0.10
CA ARG A 191 12.76 -23.96 0.21
C ARG A 191 13.81 -24.71 1.05
N THR A 192 15.09 -24.37 0.90
CA THR A 192 16.21 -25.14 1.46
C THR A 192 16.90 -24.47 2.63
N ARG A 193 16.61 -23.18 2.88
CA ARG A 193 17.30 -22.31 3.84
C ARG A 193 18.82 -22.23 3.59
N ALA A 194 19.25 -22.45 2.35
CA ALA A 194 20.66 -22.43 1.94
C ALA A 194 20.82 -21.87 0.51
N PRO A 195 22.00 -21.32 0.17
CA PRO A 195 23.10 -20.98 1.07
C PRO A 195 22.83 -19.71 1.87
N VAL A 196 23.44 -19.56 3.05
CA VAL A 196 23.31 -18.34 3.88
C VAL A 196 23.88 -17.10 3.17
N THR A 197 24.84 -17.28 2.27
CA THR A 197 25.43 -16.20 1.45
C THR A 197 24.40 -15.47 0.59
N PHE A 198 23.25 -16.09 0.29
CA PHE A 198 22.15 -15.43 -0.40
C PHE A 198 21.68 -14.18 0.35
N LEU A 199 21.64 -14.23 1.69
CA LEU A 199 21.23 -13.08 2.51
C LEU A 199 22.18 -11.89 2.34
N SER A 200 23.50 -12.13 2.35
CA SER A 200 24.50 -11.08 2.14
C SER A 200 24.48 -10.48 0.73
N GLU A 201 24.01 -11.22 -0.28
CA GLU A 201 23.89 -10.73 -1.65
C GLU A 201 22.60 -9.92 -1.88
N LEU A 202 21.61 -10.04 -0.98
CA LEU A 202 20.26 -9.53 -1.17
C LEU A 202 20.24 -8.00 -1.36
N ARG A 203 21.01 -7.27 -0.55
CA ARG A 203 21.16 -5.82 -0.68
C ARG A 203 21.67 -5.43 -2.05
N SER A 204 22.71 -6.09 -2.55
CA SER A 204 23.30 -5.84 -3.87
C SER A 204 22.29 -6.06 -5.00
N TYR A 205 21.45 -7.10 -4.91
CA TYR A 205 20.37 -7.29 -5.88
C TYR A 205 19.34 -6.16 -5.83
N LEU A 206 18.94 -5.71 -4.64
CA LEU A 206 17.96 -4.63 -4.47
C LEU A 206 18.46 -3.26 -4.94
N GLN A 207 19.78 -3.06 -5.04
CA GLN A 207 20.39 -1.85 -5.60
C GLN A 207 20.52 -1.90 -7.13
N GLN A 208 20.35 -3.06 -7.76
CA GLN A 208 20.38 -3.18 -9.23
C GLN A 208 19.12 -2.58 -9.85
N GLY A 209 19.32 -1.71 -10.85
CA GLY A 209 18.21 -1.04 -11.52
C GLY A 209 17.47 -0.07 -10.58
N ALA A 210 18.22 0.62 -9.71
CA ALA A 210 17.68 1.60 -8.79
C ALA A 210 16.79 2.64 -9.49
N ASP A 211 15.69 3.01 -8.82
CA ASP A 211 14.76 3.99 -9.37
C ASP A 211 15.40 5.41 -9.35
N PRO A 212 15.02 6.31 -10.28
CA PRO A 212 15.58 7.67 -10.29
C PRO A 212 15.39 8.39 -8.95
N GLY A 213 16.50 8.84 -8.37
CA GLY A 213 16.54 9.51 -7.07
C GLY A 213 16.51 8.58 -5.85
N SER A 214 16.76 7.29 -6.02
CA SER A 214 16.84 6.26 -4.98
C SER A 214 18.10 5.42 -5.19
N HIS A 215 18.70 4.90 -4.12
CA HIS A 215 19.77 3.90 -4.21
C HIS A 215 19.23 2.48 -4.46
N TYR A 216 17.92 2.32 -4.43
CA TYR A 216 17.23 1.02 -4.47
C TYR A 216 16.17 0.96 -5.57
N ASN A 217 15.98 -0.25 -6.09
CA ASN A 217 14.86 -0.60 -6.96
C ASN A 217 13.62 -0.82 -6.09
N ILE A 218 12.81 0.24 -5.93
CA ILE A 218 11.67 0.26 -5.01
C ILE A 218 10.63 -0.79 -5.42
N ARG A 219 10.38 -0.94 -6.72
CA ARG A 219 9.42 -1.93 -7.25
C ARG A 219 9.85 -3.37 -6.99
N MET A 220 11.14 -3.66 -7.14
CA MET A 220 11.68 -4.98 -6.81
C MET A 220 11.58 -5.25 -5.31
N LEU A 221 11.87 -4.26 -4.47
CA LEU A 221 11.77 -4.38 -3.03
C LEU A 221 10.31 -4.63 -2.60
N ASN A 222 9.36 -3.85 -3.11
CA ASN A 222 7.92 -4.05 -2.86
C ASN A 222 7.46 -5.46 -3.29
N ALA A 223 7.97 -5.97 -4.41
CA ALA A 223 7.63 -7.29 -4.92
C ALA A 223 8.24 -8.41 -4.07
N LEU A 224 9.50 -8.25 -3.66
CA LEU A 224 10.20 -9.18 -2.78
C LEU A 224 9.45 -9.33 -1.45
N VAL A 225 9.08 -8.21 -0.81
CA VAL A 225 8.40 -8.21 0.50
C VAL A 225 7.09 -8.97 0.43
N LEU A 226 6.23 -8.66 -0.54
CA LEU A 226 4.96 -9.36 -0.71
C LEU A 226 5.16 -10.82 -1.10
N TYR A 227 6.11 -11.12 -2.00
CA TYR A 227 6.38 -12.47 -2.45
C TYR A 227 6.82 -13.38 -1.30
N VAL A 228 7.79 -12.95 -0.50
CA VAL A 228 8.27 -13.71 0.68
C VAL A 228 7.11 -13.98 1.64
N ALA A 229 6.26 -12.99 1.91
CA ALA A 229 5.08 -13.18 2.76
C ALA A 229 4.08 -14.19 2.17
N THR A 230 3.79 -14.13 0.87
CA THR A 230 2.87 -15.09 0.23
C THR A 230 3.41 -16.52 0.24
N GLN A 231 4.73 -16.71 0.08
CA GLN A 231 5.37 -18.03 0.22
C GLN A 231 5.33 -18.53 1.67
N ALA A 232 5.53 -17.63 2.65
CA ALA A 232 5.43 -17.97 4.06
C ALA A 232 4.03 -18.45 4.43
N LEU A 233 3.00 -17.72 3.99
CA LEU A 233 1.60 -18.05 4.22
C LEU A 233 1.19 -19.35 3.52
N SER A 234 1.66 -19.58 2.29
CA SER A 234 1.44 -20.85 1.59
C SER A 234 2.06 -22.03 2.36
N THR A 235 3.28 -21.87 2.87
CA THR A 235 3.96 -22.89 3.67
C THR A 235 3.24 -23.17 4.99
N LEU A 236 2.72 -22.12 5.64
CA LEU A 236 2.00 -22.23 6.90
C LEU A 236 0.67 -22.96 6.73
N ASN A 237 -0.13 -22.58 5.72
CA ASN A 237 -1.41 -23.21 5.42
C ASN A 237 -1.28 -24.72 5.18
N ASN A 238 -0.20 -25.16 4.53
CA ASN A 238 0.09 -26.57 4.30
C ASN A 238 0.48 -27.33 5.57
N LYS A 239 1.05 -26.66 6.58
CA LYS A 239 1.56 -27.29 7.81
C LYS A 239 0.56 -27.31 8.96
N THR A 240 -0.31 -26.30 9.07
CA THR A 240 -1.12 -26.06 10.27
C THR A 240 -2.64 -26.20 10.06
N ASN A 241 -3.08 -26.84 8.96
CA ASN A 241 -4.50 -26.96 8.61
C ASN A 241 -5.27 -25.62 8.71
N GLY A 242 -4.61 -24.52 8.34
CA GLY A 242 -5.22 -23.18 8.30
C GLY A 242 -5.30 -22.41 9.62
N GLN A 243 -4.62 -22.88 10.69
CA GLN A 243 -4.47 -22.10 11.94
C GLN A 243 -3.10 -21.37 11.92
N PRO A 244 -3.06 -20.04 11.71
CA PRO A 244 -1.81 -19.30 11.74
C PRO A 244 -1.31 -19.16 13.18
N LEU A 245 -0.44 -20.06 13.63
CA LEU A 245 0.19 -19.92 14.93
C LEU A 245 1.38 -18.96 14.84
N MET A 246 1.34 -17.88 15.62
CA MET A 246 2.35 -16.81 15.63
C MET A 246 3.79 -17.32 15.85
N SER A 247 3.98 -18.40 16.61
CA SER A 247 5.29 -19.03 16.84
C SER A 247 5.86 -19.74 15.59
N SER A 248 5.05 -20.00 14.57
CA SER A 248 5.48 -20.74 13.38
C SER A 248 6.16 -19.89 12.32
N ILE A 249 6.11 -18.55 12.44
CA ILE A 249 6.66 -17.65 11.42
C ILE A 249 8.07 -17.14 11.74
N THR A 250 8.45 -17.10 13.03
CA THR A 250 9.69 -16.45 13.50
C THR A 250 10.96 -17.20 13.14
N HIS A 251 10.97 -18.54 13.19
CA HIS A 251 12.14 -19.37 12.87
C HIS A 251 12.05 -19.99 11.48
N SER A 252 11.90 -19.15 10.46
CA SER A 252 11.71 -19.58 9.07
C SER A 252 12.64 -18.85 8.10
N ALA A 253 12.93 -19.47 6.95
CA ALA A 253 13.71 -18.85 5.86
C ALA A 253 13.11 -17.51 5.41
N HIS A 254 11.80 -17.34 5.53
CA HIS A 254 11.09 -16.10 5.22
C HIS A 254 11.43 -14.99 6.21
N MET A 255 11.46 -15.30 7.51
CA MET A 255 11.82 -14.34 8.54
C MET A 255 13.32 -14.02 8.52
N ASP A 256 14.18 -14.99 8.18
CA ASP A 256 15.61 -14.75 8.00
C ASP A 256 15.86 -13.63 6.97
N ILE A 257 15.10 -13.63 5.87
CA ILE A 257 15.15 -12.55 4.86
C ILE A 257 14.76 -11.21 5.47
N PHE A 258 13.64 -11.14 6.20
CA PHE A 258 13.17 -9.89 6.78
C PHE A 258 14.08 -9.34 7.88
N GLN A 259 14.61 -10.20 8.76
CA GLN A 259 15.57 -9.81 9.77
C GLN A 259 16.88 -9.33 9.13
N ASN A 260 17.37 -10.03 8.11
CA ASN A 260 18.56 -9.61 7.38
C ASN A 260 18.35 -8.24 6.71
N LEU A 261 17.22 -8.02 6.02
CA LEU A 261 16.92 -6.72 5.41
C LEU A 261 16.78 -5.61 6.46
N ALA A 262 16.21 -5.90 7.63
CA ALA A 262 16.05 -4.92 8.69
C ALA A 262 17.39 -4.48 9.33
N VAL A 263 18.44 -5.30 9.22
CA VAL A 263 19.76 -5.04 9.80
C VAL A 263 20.77 -4.55 8.76
N ASP A 264 20.83 -5.20 7.59
CA ASP A 264 21.87 -5.00 6.57
C ASP A 264 21.59 -3.80 5.63
N LEU A 265 20.32 -3.42 5.45
CA LEU A 265 19.98 -2.24 4.67
C LEU A 265 20.39 -0.95 5.42
N ASP A 266 20.78 0.06 4.67
CA ASP A 266 20.99 1.40 5.21
C ASP A 266 19.64 2.08 5.56
N THR A 267 19.70 3.30 6.08
CA THR A 267 18.51 4.07 6.49
C THR A 267 17.47 4.21 5.38
N GLU A 268 17.91 4.43 4.13
CA GLU A 268 17.01 4.55 2.99
C GLU A 268 16.37 3.21 2.63
N GLY A 269 17.17 2.16 2.49
CA GLY A 269 16.69 0.82 2.19
C GLY A 269 15.71 0.32 3.24
N ARG A 270 16.02 0.51 4.53
CA ARG A 270 15.11 0.17 5.63
C ARG A 270 13.81 0.96 5.58
N TYR A 271 13.87 2.25 5.26
CA TYR A 271 12.66 3.08 5.13
C TYR A 271 11.74 2.60 3.99
N ILE A 272 12.32 2.21 2.84
CA ILE A 272 11.57 1.62 1.72
C ILE A 272 10.99 0.26 2.11
N PHE A 273 11.78 -0.59 2.75
CA PHE A 273 11.39 -1.93 3.22
C PHE A 273 10.24 -1.91 4.22
N LEU A 274 10.31 -1.05 5.22
CA LEU A 274 9.25 -0.89 6.21
C LEU A 274 7.98 -0.30 5.58
N ASN A 275 8.11 0.64 4.63
CA ASN A 275 6.97 1.14 3.86
C ASN A 275 6.33 0.03 3.00
N ALA A 276 7.13 -0.85 2.39
CA ALA A 276 6.64 -1.99 1.63
C ALA A 276 5.79 -2.93 2.51
N MET A 277 6.24 -3.23 3.73
CA MET A 277 5.44 -3.98 4.71
C MET A 277 4.17 -3.22 5.12
N ALA A 278 4.29 -1.92 5.43
CA ALA A 278 3.17 -1.08 5.87
C ALA A 278 2.08 -0.94 4.80
N ASN A 279 2.41 -1.08 3.51
CA ASN A 279 1.42 -1.09 2.43
C ASN A 279 0.41 -2.23 2.54
N HIS A 280 0.75 -3.29 3.26
CA HIS A 280 -0.12 -4.44 3.45
C HIS A 280 -0.97 -4.37 4.73
N LEU A 281 -0.79 -3.35 5.57
CA LEU A 281 -1.61 -3.10 6.76
C LEU A 281 -2.97 -2.45 6.38
N ARG A 282 -3.86 -3.25 5.77
CA ARG A 282 -5.14 -2.78 5.19
C ARG A 282 -6.31 -3.24 6.03
N TYR A 283 -7.40 -3.70 5.44
CA TYR A 283 -8.53 -4.32 6.15
C TYR A 283 -8.19 -5.71 6.71
N PRO A 284 -9.02 -6.31 7.58
CA PRO A 284 -8.80 -7.68 8.07
C PRO A 284 -8.62 -8.69 6.93
N ASN A 285 -7.43 -9.27 6.82
CA ASN A 285 -7.07 -10.33 5.86
C ASN A 285 -5.74 -10.98 6.28
N THR A 286 -5.36 -12.09 5.64
CA THR A 286 -4.13 -12.84 5.97
C THR A 286 -2.86 -12.02 5.85
N HIS A 287 -2.75 -11.15 4.84
CA HIS A 287 -1.57 -10.33 4.63
C HIS A 287 -1.46 -9.25 5.71
N THR A 288 -2.57 -8.56 6.04
CA THR A 288 -2.61 -7.57 7.10
C THR A 288 -2.17 -8.18 8.43
N HIS A 289 -2.68 -9.37 8.77
CA HIS A 289 -2.30 -10.07 10.00
C HIS A 289 -0.81 -10.45 10.00
N TYR A 290 -0.32 -11.06 8.92
CA TYR A 290 1.07 -11.46 8.77
C TYR A 290 2.05 -10.28 8.89
N PHE A 291 1.79 -9.17 8.17
CA PHE A 291 2.67 -8.00 8.20
C PHE A 291 2.56 -7.20 9.50
N SER A 292 1.37 -7.15 10.12
CA SER A 292 1.20 -6.57 11.46
C SER A 292 2.09 -7.28 12.46
N TYR A 293 2.01 -8.61 12.52
CA TYR A 293 2.87 -9.37 13.41
C TYR A 293 4.35 -9.26 13.05
N THR A 294 4.70 -9.34 11.77
CA THR A 294 6.10 -9.25 11.33
C THR A 294 6.73 -7.93 11.76
N LEU A 295 6.03 -6.79 11.63
CA LEU A 295 6.53 -5.50 12.08
C LEU A 295 6.70 -5.43 13.61
N LEU A 296 5.74 -5.96 14.36
CA LEU A 296 5.82 -6.00 15.83
C LEU A 296 6.96 -6.92 16.30
N TYR A 297 7.18 -8.04 15.62
CA TYR A 297 8.30 -8.96 15.87
C TYR A 297 9.65 -8.31 15.57
N LEU A 298 9.79 -7.66 14.41
CA LEU A 298 11.01 -6.92 14.05
C LEU A 298 11.31 -5.79 15.06
N PHE A 299 10.27 -5.14 15.59
CA PHE A 299 10.44 -4.14 16.65
C PHE A 299 10.93 -4.77 17.97
N ALA A 300 10.33 -5.90 18.37
CA ALA A 300 10.66 -6.59 19.61
C ALA A 300 12.09 -7.16 19.62
N GLU A 301 12.51 -7.77 18.50
CA GLU A 301 13.81 -8.42 18.34
C GLU A 301 14.91 -7.48 17.81
N ALA A 302 14.61 -6.20 17.62
CA ALA A 302 15.59 -5.24 17.15
C ALA A 302 16.72 -5.03 18.17
N ASN A 303 17.95 -5.31 17.77
CA ASN A 303 19.16 -4.99 18.54
C ASN A 303 19.58 -3.51 18.45
N SER A 304 18.94 -2.73 17.57
CA SER A 304 19.28 -1.33 17.30
C SER A 304 18.04 -0.45 17.48
N GLU A 305 18.15 0.60 18.33
CA GLU A 305 17.08 1.59 18.48
C GLU A 305 16.74 2.29 17.15
N ALA A 306 17.71 2.49 16.26
CA ALA A 306 17.45 3.09 14.96
C ALA A 306 16.40 2.31 14.13
N LEU A 307 16.36 0.97 14.22
CA LEU A 307 15.35 0.16 13.54
C LEU A 307 13.97 0.36 14.20
N GLN A 308 13.93 0.37 15.53
CA GLN A 308 12.70 0.61 16.30
C GLN A 308 12.10 1.98 16.00
N GLU A 309 12.94 3.03 15.97
CA GLU A 309 12.55 4.38 15.62
C GLU A 309 11.98 4.45 14.19
N GLN A 310 12.64 3.79 13.22
CA GLN A 310 12.16 3.77 11.84
C GLN A 310 10.81 3.07 11.69
N ILE A 311 10.58 1.96 12.41
CA ILE A 311 9.27 1.28 12.43
C ILE A 311 8.19 2.24 12.95
N VAL A 312 8.45 2.90 14.09
CA VAL A 312 7.52 3.89 14.67
C VAL A 312 7.27 5.04 13.69
N ARG A 313 8.32 5.57 13.06
CA ARG A 313 8.23 6.68 12.09
C ARG A 313 7.34 6.33 10.90
N VAL A 314 7.53 5.16 10.29
CA VAL A 314 6.73 4.71 9.13
C VAL A 314 5.25 4.56 9.48
N LEU A 315 4.93 4.04 10.67
CA LEU A 315 3.55 3.97 11.12
C LEU A 315 2.99 5.38 11.40
N LEU A 316 3.77 6.22 12.08
CA LEU A 316 3.33 7.53 12.55
C LEU A 316 3.13 8.54 11.41
N GLU A 317 4.04 8.63 10.44
CA GLU A 317 3.92 9.56 9.30
C GLU A 317 2.63 9.31 8.50
N ARG A 318 2.19 8.05 8.45
CA ARG A 318 0.92 7.65 7.83
C ARG A 318 -0.29 7.96 8.70
N LEU A 319 -0.16 8.02 10.02
CA LEU A 319 -1.27 8.37 10.93
C LEU A 319 -1.43 9.89 11.12
N VAL A 320 -0.37 10.67 10.95
CA VAL A 320 -0.42 12.15 10.97
C VAL A 320 -1.07 12.72 9.71
N ALA A 321 -1.01 11.98 8.59
CA ALA A 321 -1.70 12.37 7.38
C ALA A 321 -3.22 12.48 7.59
N ASN A 322 -3.86 13.33 6.79
CA ASN A 322 -5.32 13.47 6.77
C ASN A 322 -6.00 12.13 6.54
N ARG A 323 -7.19 11.97 7.15
CA ARG A 323 -8.05 10.79 6.98
C ARG A 323 -8.33 10.53 5.47
N PRO A 324 -8.58 9.27 5.08
CA PRO A 324 -8.78 8.08 5.93
C PRO A 324 -7.46 7.44 6.43
N HIS A 325 -7.57 6.49 7.35
CA HIS A 325 -6.45 5.69 7.85
C HIS A 325 -6.76 4.20 7.67
N PRO A 326 -5.82 3.39 7.13
CA PRO A 326 -6.05 1.96 7.00
C PRO A 326 -6.26 1.28 8.35
N TRP A 327 -7.20 0.34 8.41
CA TRP A 327 -7.56 -0.36 9.64
C TRP A 327 -6.37 -1.07 10.29
N GLY A 328 -5.64 -1.87 9.52
CA GLY A 328 -4.49 -2.65 9.96
C GLY A 328 -3.36 -1.76 10.43
N LEU A 329 -3.17 -0.59 9.79
CA LEU A 329 -2.18 0.39 10.24
C LEU A 329 -2.49 0.87 11.66
N LEU A 330 -3.77 1.18 11.94
CA LEU A 330 -4.22 1.55 13.28
C LEU A 330 -4.06 0.42 14.29
N ILE A 331 -4.43 -0.80 13.91
CA ILE A 331 -4.31 -1.98 14.78
C ILE A 331 -2.85 -2.23 15.16
N THR A 332 -1.94 -2.29 14.18
CA THR A 332 -0.50 -2.50 14.43
C THR A 332 0.08 -1.39 15.31
N PHE A 333 -0.29 -0.14 15.04
CA PHE A 333 0.17 0.99 15.85
C PHE A 333 -0.38 0.94 17.29
N LEU A 334 -1.66 0.64 17.47
CA LEU A 334 -2.26 0.55 18.80
C LEU A 334 -1.67 -0.62 19.59
N GLU A 335 -1.39 -1.75 18.95
CA GLU A 335 -0.69 -2.87 19.58
C GLU A 335 0.72 -2.47 20.02
N LEU A 336 1.48 -1.81 19.14
CA LEU A 336 2.83 -1.29 19.45
C LEU A 336 2.84 -0.38 20.68
N VAL A 337 1.79 0.44 20.83
CA VAL A 337 1.70 1.44 21.90
C VAL A 337 1.10 0.88 23.20
N ARG A 338 0.12 -0.04 23.10
CA ARG A 338 -0.63 -0.57 24.25
C ARG A 338 0.03 -1.81 24.86
N ASN A 339 0.79 -2.59 24.10
CA ASN A 339 1.40 -3.82 24.59
C ASN A 339 2.63 -3.52 25.47
N PRO A 340 2.57 -3.79 26.79
CA PRO A 340 3.66 -3.47 27.70
C PRO A 340 4.93 -4.28 27.42
N ASN A 341 4.82 -5.44 26.77
CA ASN A 341 5.98 -6.30 26.46
C ASN A 341 6.89 -5.68 25.41
N LEU A 342 6.36 -4.84 24.51
CA LEU A 342 7.15 -4.14 23.50
C LEU A 342 7.95 -2.98 24.09
N LYS A 343 7.55 -2.48 25.27
CA LYS A 343 8.26 -1.44 26.03
C LYS A 343 8.57 -0.19 25.19
N LEU A 344 7.67 0.21 24.29
CA LEU A 344 7.85 1.40 23.43
C LEU A 344 8.17 2.64 24.27
N TRP A 345 7.37 2.90 25.30
CA TRP A 345 7.47 4.11 26.11
C TRP A 345 8.77 4.25 26.91
N SER A 346 9.55 3.18 27.07
CA SER A 346 10.83 3.21 27.77
C SER A 346 12.03 3.36 26.84
N ARG A 347 11.84 3.48 25.52
CA ARG A 347 12.93 3.67 24.54
C ARG A 347 13.49 5.09 24.61
N GLU A 348 14.77 5.27 24.31
CA GLU A 348 15.42 6.58 24.48
C GLU A 348 14.82 7.63 23.54
N PHE A 349 14.57 7.28 22.27
CA PHE A 349 13.98 8.21 21.29
C PHE A 349 12.59 8.75 21.69
N MET A 350 11.85 8.05 22.56
CA MET A 350 10.57 8.51 23.10
C MET A 350 10.69 9.59 24.17
N SER A 351 11.87 9.69 24.81
CA SER A 351 12.17 10.68 25.83
C SER A 351 12.71 12.00 25.25
N ILE A 352 13.32 11.93 24.06
CA ILE A 352 13.98 13.07 23.40
C ILE A 352 12.98 14.09 22.86
N SER A 353 11.79 13.65 22.40
CA SER A 353 10.77 14.54 21.84
C SER A 353 9.44 14.45 22.61
N PRO A 354 9.12 15.46 23.46
CA PRO A 354 7.81 15.57 24.11
C PRO A 354 6.65 15.66 23.11
N ASP A 355 6.90 16.20 21.92
CA ASP A 355 5.89 16.36 20.87
C ASP A 355 5.52 15.01 20.24
N VAL A 356 6.50 14.14 19.98
CA VAL A 356 6.24 12.76 19.53
C VAL A 356 5.42 12.01 20.58
N LYS A 357 5.78 12.13 21.86
CA LYS A 357 5.04 11.51 22.96
C LYS A 357 3.59 12.02 23.04
N ARG A 358 3.38 13.33 22.88
CA ARG A 358 2.04 13.95 22.87
C ARG A 358 1.22 13.47 21.69
N LEU A 359 1.80 13.48 20.49
CA LEU A 359 1.16 13.03 19.27
C LEU A 359 0.70 11.56 19.37
N LEU A 360 1.59 10.68 19.83
CA LEU A 360 1.26 9.26 20.06
C LEU A 360 0.13 9.11 21.09
N THR A 361 0.14 9.90 22.16
CA THR A 361 -0.92 9.89 23.19
C THR A 361 -2.26 10.39 22.63
N THR A 362 -2.25 11.38 21.73
CA THR A 362 -3.47 11.84 21.06
C THR A 362 -4.03 10.76 20.14
N LEU A 363 -3.17 10.09 19.36
CA LEU A 363 -3.59 9.03 18.44
C LEU A 363 -4.17 7.81 19.16
N THR A 364 -3.67 7.46 20.36
CA THR A 364 -4.13 6.27 21.11
C THR A 364 -5.51 6.42 21.75
N ARG A 365 -5.91 7.67 22.04
CA ARG A 365 -7.23 8.02 22.61
C ARG A 365 -8.33 8.10 21.56
N GLY A 366 -8.01 7.83 20.29
CA GLY A 366 -8.88 8.05 19.15
C GLY A 366 -8.61 9.42 18.53
N PHE A 367 -8.68 9.49 17.21
CA PHE A 367 -8.69 10.79 16.54
C PHE A 367 -9.93 11.54 17.01
N PRO A 368 -9.80 12.76 17.56
CA PRO A 368 -10.98 13.53 17.95
C PRO A 368 -11.94 13.58 16.76
N HIS A 369 -13.24 13.35 17.02
CA HIS A 369 -14.29 13.70 16.09
C HIS A 369 -14.16 15.19 15.84
N ILE A 370 -13.54 15.58 14.73
CA ILE A 370 -13.79 16.88 14.14
C ILE A 370 -15.16 16.68 13.48
N PRO A 371 -16.26 17.23 14.02
CA PRO A 371 -17.54 17.19 13.31
C PRO A 371 -17.29 17.78 11.92
N ASN A 372 -17.83 17.12 10.89
CA ASN A 372 -17.70 17.52 9.49
C ASN A 372 -17.75 19.04 9.37
N ALA A 373 -16.59 19.67 9.18
CA ALA A 373 -16.55 21.07 8.84
C ALA A 373 -17.25 21.17 7.46
N PRO A 374 -18.27 22.03 7.30
CA PRO A 374 -18.80 22.29 5.97
C PRO A 374 -17.64 22.71 5.09
N LEU A 375 -17.61 22.22 3.84
CA LEU A 375 -16.62 22.58 2.82
C LEU A 375 -16.59 24.11 2.66
N GLY A 376 -15.73 24.76 3.45
CA GLY A 376 -15.64 26.20 3.57
C GLY A 376 -14.47 26.54 4.49
N THR A 377 -13.43 27.13 3.89
CA THR A 377 -12.34 27.87 4.55
C THR A 377 -11.53 27.13 5.63
N GLN A 378 -10.49 26.41 5.20
CA GLN A 378 -9.26 26.25 5.97
C GLN A 378 -8.04 26.51 5.07
N GLN A 379 -7.80 27.79 4.78
CA GLN A 379 -6.44 28.31 4.62
C GLN A 379 -5.99 28.74 6.02
N GLN A 380 -4.71 28.53 6.34
CA GLN A 380 -4.04 28.84 7.63
C GLN A 380 -4.08 27.71 8.68
N GLN A 381 -3.26 26.67 8.47
CA GLN A 381 -2.50 26.01 9.54
C GLN A 381 -1.43 25.10 8.91
N GLN A 382 -0.44 25.71 8.24
CA GLN A 382 0.81 25.04 7.88
C GLN A 382 2.03 25.97 8.01
N THR A 383 1.90 27.08 8.73
CA THR A 383 2.93 28.14 8.83
C THR A 383 3.62 28.23 10.19
N ALA A 384 3.57 27.19 11.03
CA ALA A 384 4.30 27.20 12.30
C ALA A 384 5.00 25.85 12.50
N ILE A 385 6.14 25.69 11.84
CA ILE A 385 7.41 25.06 12.29
C ILE A 385 8.34 25.23 11.08
N VAL A 386 8.91 26.42 10.91
CA VAL A 386 10.25 26.72 10.36
C VAL A 386 10.43 28.22 10.54
N LYS A 387 11.33 28.62 11.43
CA LYS A 387 12.22 29.81 11.32
C LYS A 387 12.86 30.11 12.70
N PRO A 388 14.09 30.64 12.68
CA PRO A 388 15.33 30.08 12.12
C PRO A 388 15.90 28.97 13.01
#